data_AF-A0A3P6Q0W4-F1
#
_entry.id   AF-A0A3P6Q0W4-F1
#
_cell.length_a   1.000
_cell.length_b   1.000
_cell.length_c   1.000
_cell.angle_alpha   90.00
_cell.angle_beta   90.00
_cell.angle_gamma   90.00
#
_symmetry.space_group_name_H-M   'P 1'
#
loop_
_entity.id
_entity.type
_entity.pdbx_description
1 polymer ?
#
loop_
_entity_poly.entity_id
_entity_poly.type
_entity_poly.pdbx_seq_one_letter_code
_entity_poly.pdbx_strand_id
1 'polypeptide(L)'
;MPSYKTRLPELRVVSAMGNRDENVVLAHRDEFGGVVLQHDVGPELIFIVSILQMRRTLSEQEEWAIEHAKLHEKHKGHEQMHLEMMLILIVTLVVAQVFLVQWKKRHFKSYQLCTLLGMWLIPVYVCLSRSWYRFLVTWLIYTICSTWIWRKSTEDHISGTTPR
;
A
#
# COMPACT_ATOMS: atom_id res chain seq x y z
N MET A 1 57.03 -21.31 30.99
CA MET A 1 56.89 -21.00 29.54
C MET A 1 55.41 -21.03 29.16
N PRO A 2 54.96 -20.30 28.13
CA PRO A 2 53.86 -19.34 28.22
C PRO A 2 52.44 -19.85 27.93
N SER A 3 51.51 -19.01 28.36
CA SER A 3 50.07 -18.92 28.08
C SER A 3 49.75 -18.75 26.58
N TYR A 4 48.68 -19.41 26.11
CA TYR A 4 47.86 -18.85 25.03
C TYR A 4 46.38 -19.22 25.17
N LYS A 5 45.55 -18.26 24.78
CA LYS A 5 44.14 -18.03 25.09
C LYS A 5 43.33 -18.23 23.81
N THR A 6 42.25 -19.02 23.83
CA THR A 6 41.10 -18.90 22.89
C THR A 6 39.92 -19.73 23.42
N ARG A 7 38.98 -19.12 24.17
CA ARG A 7 37.68 -18.58 23.72
C ARG A 7 36.60 -19.66 23.54
N LEU A 8 35.83 -19.88 24.60
CA LEU A 8 34.47 -20.44 24.55
C LEU A 8 33.54 -19.46 23.81
N PRO A 9 32.54 -19.98 23.08
CA PRO A 9 31.19 -19.44 23.16
C PRO A 9 30.34 -20.36 24.03
N GLU A 10 29.78 -19.77 25.07
CA GLU A 10 28.70 -20.28 25.92
C GLU A 10 27.63 -21.02 25.10
N LEU A 11 27.48 -22.32 25.32
CA LEU A 11 26.23 -23.04 25.06
C LEU A 11 25.82 -23.72 26.36
N ARG A 12 25.27 -22.89 27.25
CA ARG A 12 24.61 -23.34 28.45
C ARG A 12 23.21 -23.82 28.09
N VAL A 13 23.08 -25.11 27.78
CA VAL A 13 21.83 -25.85 28.00
C VAL A 13 22.21 -27.23 28.56
N VAL A 14 22.44 -27.28 29.87
CA VAL A 14 22.41 -28.53 30.62
C VAL A 14 21.00 -28.73 31.13
N SER A 15 20.37 -29.82 30.70
CA SER A 15 19.61 -30.80 31.51
C SER A 15 18.61 -31.46 30.55
N ALA A 16 18.98 -32.56 29.91
CA ALA A 16 18.90 -33.91 30.48
C ALA A 16 17.50 -34.23 31.00
N MET A 17 16.73 -34.97 30.20
CA MET A 17 15.96 -36.12 30.68
C MET A 17 15.33 -36.87 29.49
N GLY A 18 15.55 -38.18 29.45
CA GLY A 18 14.67 -39.11 28.76
C GLY A 18 15.17 -39.62 27.41
N ASN A 19 16.20 -40.47 27.43
CA ASN A 19 16.34 -41.49 26.40
C ASN A 19 15.10 -42.39 26.45
N ARG A 20 14.34 -42.42 25.37
CA ARG A 20 13.68 -43.63 24.86
C ARG A 20 13.17 -43.33 23.45
N ASP A 21 13.74 -44.09 22.53
CA ASP A 21 13.16 -44.46 21.23
C ASP A 21 13.57 -43.54 20.08
N GLU A 22 14.72 -43.93 19.54
CA GLU A 22 15.13 -43.73 18.16
C GLU A 22 13.98 -44.08 17.21
N ASN A 23 13.22 -43.08 16.81
CA ASN A 23 12.42 -43.11 15.59
C ASN A 23 12.60 -41.76 14.90
N VAL A 24 13.84 -41.52 14.47
CA VAL A 24 14.09 -40.61 13.34
C VAL A 24 13.51 -41.30 12.12
N VAL A 25 12.19 -41.25 11.98
CA VAL A 25 11.54 -41.46 10.70
C VAL A 25 11.96 -40.24 9.90
N LEU A 26 12.99 -40.42 9.07
CA LEU A 26 13.27 -39.53 7.95
C LEU A 26 12.02 -39.56 7.07
N ALA A 27 11.05 -38.69 7.39
CA ALA A 27 9.95 -38.40 6.51
C ALA A 27 10.53 -37.64 5.33
N HIS A 28 11.10 -38.39 4.38
CA HIS A 28 11.37 -37.88 3.06
C HIS A 28 10.01 -37.59 2.45
N ARG A 29 9.64 -36.31 2.48
CA ARG A 29 8.42 -35.78 1.89
C ARG A 29 8.60 -35.74 0.38
N ASP A 30 8.00 -36.69 -0.29
CA ASP A 30 7.73 -36.69 -1.72
C ASP A 30 6.59 -35.69 -2.06
N GLU A 31 6.70 -35.06 -3.23
CA GLU A 31 5.86 -33.93 -3.69
C GLU A 31 4.37 -34.27 -3.86
N PHE A 32 4.01 -35.54 -3.83
CA PHE A 32 2.64 -36.02 -3.87
C PHE A 32 2.40 -36.81 -2.60
N GLY A 33 1.82 -36.18 -1.57
CA GLY A 33 1.66 -36.73 -0.21
C GLY A 33 0.76 -37.97 -0.10
N GLY A 34 1.08 -39.05 -0.81
CA GLY A 34 0.43 -40.35 -0.75
C GLY A 34 1.31 -41.34 0.01
N VAL A 35 0.91 -41.69 1.23
CA VAL A 35 1.49 -42.83 1.94
C VAL A 35 1.09 -44.10 1.19
N VAL A 36 2.05 -44.73 0.51
CA VAL A 36 1.84 -46.05 -0.10
C VAL A 36 1.72 -47.08 1.03
N LEU A 37 0.49 -47.48 1.33
CA LEU A 37 0.23 -48.58 2.25
C LEU A 37 0.46 -49.91 1.52
N GLN A 38 1.37 -50.70 2.08
CA GLN A 38 1.64 -52.06 1.67
C GLN A 38 0.34 -52.89 1.71
N HIS A 39 0.07 -53.60 0.61
CA HIS A 39 -1.18 -54.29 0.24
C HIS A 39 -1.48 -55.55 1.09
N ASP A 40 -1.28 -55.52 2.40
CA ASP A 40 -1.57 -56.67 3.29
C ASP A 40 -2.15 -56.24 4.64
N VAL A 41 -2.95 -55.17 4.65
CA VAL A 41 -3.68 -54.72 5.83
C VAL A 41 -5.14 -55.16 5.67
N GLY A 42 -5.64 -56.00 6.59
CA GLY A 42 -7.00 -56.53 6.52
C GLY A 42 -8.08 -55.43 6.41
N PRO A 43 -9.24 -55.72 5.80
CA PRO A 43 -10.27 -54.72 5.46
C PRO A 43 -10.76 -53.88 6.67
N GLU A 44 -10.74 -54.47 7.86
CA GLU A 44 -11.09 -53.81 9.12
C GLU A 44 -10.14 -52.64 9.45
N LEU A 45 -8.84 -52.81 9.22
CA LEU A 45 -7.84 -51.77 9.49
C LEU A 45 -7.91 -50.64 8.46
N ILE A 46 -8.19 -50.95 7.19
CA ILE A 46 -8.41 -49.94 6.15
C ILE A 46 -9.63 -49.08 6.49
N PHE A 47 -10.70 -49.68 6.98
CA PHE A 47 -11.90 -48.97 7.41
C PHE A 47 -11.63 -48.03 8.59
N ILE A 48 -10.92 -48.52 9.63
CA ILE A 48 -10.57 -47.71 10.80
C ILE A 48 -9.64 -46.54 10.42
N VAL A 49 -8.62 -46.79 9.59
CA VAL A 49 -7.69 -45.73 9.12
C VAL A 49 -8.45 -44.69 8.28
N SER A 50 -9.39 -45.12 7.42
CA SER A 50 -10.23 -44.20 6.64
C SER A 50 -11.09 -43.30 7.52
N ILE A 51 -11.74 -43.85 8.55
CA ILE A 51 -12.55 -43.06 9.50
C ILE A 51 -11.68 -42.09 10.31
N LEU A 52 -10.50 -42.51 10.75
CA LEU A 52 -9.58 -41.63 11.49
C LEU A 52 -9.05 -40.49 10.61
N GLN A 53 -8.73 -40.79 9.34
CA GLN A 53 -8.32 -39.79 8.37
C GLN A 53 -9.46 -38.79 8.10
N MET A 54 -10.68 -39.28 7.90
CA MET A 54 -11.87 -38.46 7.65
C MET A 54 -12.25 -37.61 8.87
N ARG A 55 -12.07 -38.13 10.08
CA ARG A 55 -12.25 -37.36 11.32
C ARG A 55 -11.22 -36.25 11.45
N ARG A 56 -9.96 -36.51 11.09
CA ARG A 56 -8.88 -35.51 11.12
C ARG A 56 -9.14 -34.39 10.11
N THR A 57 -9.56 -34.72 8.88
CA THR A 57 -9.83 -33.70 7.86
C THR A 57 -11.05 -32.85 8.20
N LEU A 58 -12.10 -33.43 8.81
CA LEU A 58 -13.25 -32.68 9.30
C LEU A 58 -12.84 -31.71 10.42
N SER A 59 -12.01 -32.13 11.38
CA SER A 59 -11.52 -31.23 12.43
C SER A 59 -10.67 -30.09 11.88
N GLU A 60 -9.79 -30.34 10.91
CA GLU A 60 -8.97 -29.29 10.27
C GLU A 60 -9.83 -28.32 9.44
N GLN A 61 -10.89 -28.80 8.79
CA GLN A 61 -11.83 -27.94 8.06
C GLN A 61 -12.71 -27.10 8.98
N GLU A 62 -13.15 -27.65 10.11
CA GLU A 62 -13.88 -26.91 11.13
C GLU A 62 -13.01 -25.80 11.72
N GLU A 63 -11.75 -26.09 12.05
CA GLU A 63 -10.78 -25.10 12.50
C GLU A 63 -10.53 -24.01 11.45
N TRP A 64 -10.33 -24.40 10.18
CA TRP A 64 -10.17 -23.46 9.06
C TRP A 64 -11.42 -22.60 8.87
N ALA A 65 -12.61 -23.17 8.96
CA ALA A 65 -13.87 -22.43 8.83
C ALA A 65 -14.07 -21.42 9.96
N ILE A 66 -13.74 -21.81 11.20
CA ILE A 66 -13.79 -20.94 12.37
C ILE A 66 -12.75 -19.82 12.25
N GLU A 67 -11.53 -20.14 11.79
CA GLU A 67 -10.47 -19.16 11.58
C GLU A 67 -10.82 -18.17 10.47
N HIS A 68 -11.37 -18.64 9.35
CA HIS A 68 -11.81 -17.80 8.24
C HIS A 68 -12.98 -16.90 8.63
N ALA A 69 -13.93 -17.41 9.41
CA ALA A 69 -15.03 -16.63 9.98
C ALA A 69 -14.51 -15.54 10.93
N LYS A 70 -13.59 -15.88 11.83
CA LYS A 70 -12.97 -14.94 12.78
C LYS A 70 -12.10 -13.89 12.07
N LEU A 71 -11.47 -14.25 10.96
CA LEU A 71 -10.70 -13.33 10.13
C LEU A 71 -11.62 -12.36 9.37
N HIS A 72 -12.77 -12.82 8.87
CA HIS A 72 -13.80 -11.97 8.25
C HIS A 72 -14.49 -11.05 9.26
N GLU A 73 -14.72 -11.49 10.51
CA GLU A 73 -15.26 -10.65 11.57
C GLU A 73 -14.31 -9.50 11.96
N LYS A 74 -13.00 -9.78 12.03
CA LYS A 74 -11.99 -8.74 12.26
C LYS A 74 -11.87 -7.76 11.09
N HIS A 75 -12.08 -8.22 9.86
CA HIS A 75 -12.06 -7.35 8.68
C HIS A 75 -13.34 -6.52 8.51
N LYS A 76 -14.51 -7.00 8.95
CA LYS A 76 -15.79 -6.25 8.90
C LYS A 76 -15.72 -4.87 9.55
N GLY A 77 -15.06 -4.75 10.70
CA GLY A 77 -14.91 -3.46 11.39
C GLY A 77 -13.96 -2.51 10.68
N HIS A 78 -12.91 -3.04 10.05
CA HIS A 78 -11.97 -2.26 9.24
C HIS A 78 -12.61 -1.83 7.91
N GLU A 79 -13.42 -2.67 7.29
CA GLU A 79 -14.17 -2.38 6.06
C GLU A 79 -15.23 -1.30 6.26
N GLN A 80 -15.93 -1.30 7.39
CA GLN A 80 -16.89 -0.24 7.73
C GLN A 80 -16.22 1.12 7.86
N MET A 81 -15.03 1.17 8.47
CA MET A 81 -14.26 2.42 8.58
C MET A 81 -13.70 2.89 7.23
N HIS A 82 -13.26 1.96 6.37
CA HIS A 82 -12.85 2.28 5.00
C HIS A 82 -14.01 2.78 4.14
N LEU A 83 -15.19 2.18 4.27
CA LEU A 83 -16.39 2.60 3.55
C LEU A 83 -16.81 4.01 3.95
N GLU A 84 -16.73 4.37 5.22
CA GLU A 84 -17.06 5.71 5.70
C GLU A 84 -16.12 6.77 5.11
N MET A 85 -14.81 6.52 5.15
CA MET A 85 -13.80 7.41 4.55
C MET A 85 -13.97 7.52 3.02
N MET A 86 -14.27 6.39 2.36
CA MET A 86 -14.46 6.33 0.91
C MET A 86 -15.74 7.05 0.47
N LEU A 87 -16.82 6.97 1.24
CA LEU A 87 -18.07 7.67 0.96
C LEU A 87 -17.85 9.19 0.98
N ILE A 88 -17.22 9.70 2.03
CA ILE A 88 -16.91 11.13 2.16
C ILE A 88 -15.95 11.57 1.05
N LEU A 89 -14.95 10.76 0.73
CA LEU A 89 -14.04 11.03 -0.39
C LEU A 89 -14.81 11.11 -1.72
N ILE A 90 -15.67 10.16 -2.03
CA ILE A 90 -16.43 10.15 -3.29
C ILE A 90 -17.37 11.35 -3.36
N VAL A 91 -18.11 11.66 -2.28
CA VAL A 91 -19.03 12.79 -2.24
C VAL A 91 -18.27 14.10 -2.45
N THR A 92 -17.17 14.31 -1.72
CA THR A 92 -16.35 15.52 -1.85
C THR A 92 -15.71 15.64 -3.24
N LEU A 93 -15.23 14.53 -3.82
CA LEU A 93 -14.71 14.51 -5.19
C LEU A 93 -15.79 14.87 -6.21
N VAL A 94 -16.99 14.29 -6.11
CA VAL A 94 -18.10 14.61 -7.02
C VAL A 94 -18.51 16.07 -6.89
N VAL A 95 -18.65 16.59 -5.67
CA VAL A 95 -18.98 18.01 -5.42
C VAL A 95 -17.88 18.91 -5.98
N ALA A 96 -16.61 18.60 -5.73
CA ALA A 96 -15.48 19.35 -6.25
C ALA A 96 -15.46 19.35 -7.78
N GLN A 97 -15.73 18.21 -8.42
CA GLN A 97 -15.82 18.11 -9.88
C GLN A 97 -16.97 18.95 -10.44
N VAL A 98 -18.17 18.85 -9.85
CA VAL A 98 -19.32 19.67 -10.25
C VAL A 98 -19.01 21.15 -10.09
N PHE A 99 -18.44 21.55 -8.95
CA PHE A 99 -18.04 22.93 -8.71
C PHE A 99 -17.04 23.41 -9.76
N LEU A 100 -16.00 22.63 -10.05
CA LEU A 100 -14.96 22.97 -11.02
C LEU A 100 -15.53 23.09 -12.45
N VAL A 101 -16.39 22.15 -12.87
CA VAL A 101 -17.05 22.17 -14.19
C VAL A 101 -18.01 23.35 -14.30
N GLN A 102 -18.82 23.61 -13.28
CA GLN A 102 -19.77 24.72 -13.27
C GLN A 102 -19.03 26.06 -13.22
N TRP A 103 -17.96 26.15 -12.44
CA TRP A 103 -17.13 27.34 -12.35
C TRP A 103 -16.43 27.63 -13.68
N LYS A 104 -15.88 26.61 -14.35
CA LYS A 104 -15.32 26.73 -15.71
C LYS A 104 -16.36 27.23 -16.72
N LYS A 105 -17.60 26.70 -16.68
CA LYS A 105 -18.69 27.11 -17.58
C LYS A 105 -19.17 28.54 -17.32
N ARG A 106 -19.27 28.97 -16.06
CA ARG A 106 -19.79 30.29 -15.67
C ARG A 106 -18.74 31.40 -15.79
N HIS A 107 -17.50 31.13 -15.37
CA HIS A 107 -16.42 32.13 -15.27
C HIS A 107 -15.11 31.61 -15.87
N PHE A 108 -15.09 31.42 -17.18
CA PHE A 108 -13.92 30.90 -17.91
C PHE A 108 -12.64 31.73 -17.67
N LYS A 109 -12.73 33.06 -17.63
CA LYS A 109 -11.59 33.96 -17.38
C LYS A 109 -10.97 33.72 -15.98
N SER A 110 -11.80 33.65 -14.94
CA SER A 110 -11.33 33.39 -13.58
C SER A 110 -10.78 31.98 -13.41
N TYR A 111 -11.38 30.98 -14.07
CA TYR A 111 -10.88 29.61 -14.09
C TYR A 111 -9.49 29.51 -14.75
N GLN A 112 -9.29 30.17 -15.89
CA GLN A 112 -8.00 30.22 -16.57
C GLN A 112 -6.93 30.89 -15.71
N LEU A 113 -7.24 32.03 -15.09
CA LEU A 113 -6.31 32.72 -14.20
C LEU A 113 -5.93 31.84 -13.00
N CYS A 114 -6.91 31.22 -12.34
CA CYS A 114 -6.64 30.37 -11.18
C CYS A 114 -5.82 29.13 -11.55
N THR A 115 -6.10 28.50 -12.70
CA THR A 115 -5.31 27.36 -13.20
C THR A 115 -3.88 27.78 -13.55
N LEU A 116 -3.71 28.93 -14.21
CA LEU A 116 -2.41 29.51 -14.53
C LEU A 116 -1.61 29.78 -13.25
N LEU A 117 -2.23 30.41 -12.25
CA LEU A 117 -1.63 30.64 -10.94
C LEU A 117 -1.29 29.33 -10.24
N GLY A 118 -2.16 28.32 -10.28
CA GLY A 118 -1.91 27.01 -9.72
C GLY A 118 -0.65 26.36 -10.30
N MET A 119 -0.55 26.31 -11.64
CA MET A 119 0.64 25.78 -12.31
C MET A 119 1.89 26.61 -12.03
N TRP A 120 1.77 27.94 -11.94
CA TRP A 120 2.89 28.85 -11.69
C TRP A 120 3.39 28.83 -10.22
N LEU A 121 2.51 28.58 -9.25
CA LEU A 121 2.83 28.54 -7.82
C LEU A 121 3.41 27.19 -7.37
N ILE A 122 3.10 26.09 -8.05
CA ILE A 122 3.66 24.76 -7.71
C ILE A 122 5.20 24.77 -7.70
N PRO A 123 5.91 25.28 -8.74
CA PRO A 123 7.36 25.41 -8.72
C PRO A 123 7.87 26.25 -7.54
N VAL A 124 7.19 27.36 -7.24
CA VAL A 124 7.56 28.26 -6.13
C VAL A 124 7.46 27.53 -4.79
N TYR A 125 6.35 26.82 -4.57
CA TYR A 125 6.12 26.05 -3.35
C TYR A 125 7.22 25.00 -3.14
N VAL A 126 7.54 24.23 -4.18
CA VAL A 126 8.60 23.20 -4.10
C VAL A 126 9.96 23.80 -3.80
N CYS A 127 10.29 24.95 -4.40
CA CYS A 127 11.55 25.65 -4.15
C CYS A 127 11.65 26.23 -2.74
N LEU A 128 10.54 26.72 -2.17
CA LEU A 128 10.46 27.17 -0.78
C LEU A 128 10.66 25.99 0.19
N SER A 129 9.96 24.88 -0.02
CA SER A 129 10.11 23.68 0.82
C SER A 129 11.54 23.12 0.81
N ARG A 130 12.25 23.26 -0.31
CA ARG A 130 13.66 22.83 -0.45
C ARG A 130 14.68 23.94 -0.17
N SER A 131 14.25 25.13 0.25
CA SER A 131 15.11 26.30 0.54
C SER A 131 16.07 26.66 -0.60
N TRP A 132 15.65 26.49 -1.85
CA TRP A 132 16.50 26.77 -3.01
C TRP A 132 16.38 28.23 -3.46
N TYR A 133 16.94 29.14 -2.66
CA TYR A 133 16.78 30.60 -2.83
C TYR A 133 17.30 31.14 -4.16
N ARG A 134 18.39 30.58 -4.71
CA ARG A 134 18.98 31.05 -5.98
C ARG A 134 18.00 30.90 -7.15
N PHE A 135 17.30 29.77 -7.22
CA PHE A 135 16.28 29.54 -8.24
C PHE A 135 15.07 30.44 -8.02
N LEU A 136 14.65 30.61 -6.76
CA LEU A 136 13.51 31.45 -6.40
C LEU A 136 13.71 32.91 -6.80
N VAL A 137 14.90 33.48 -6.56
CA VAL A 137 15.22 34.86 -6.95
C VAL A 137 15.14 35.02 -8.47
N THR A 138 15.77 34.12 -9.24
CA THR A 138 15.70 34.16 -10.71
C THR A 138 14.27 34.04 -11.21
N TRP A 139 13.48 33.14 -10.61
CA TRP A 139 12.08 32.94 -10.94
C TRP A 139 11.21 34.18 -10.68
N LEU A 140 11.45 34.86 -9.55
CA LEU A 140 10.76 36.09 -9.20
C LEU A 140 11.09 37.21 -10.18
N ILE A 141 12.38 37.41 -10.50
CA ILE A 141 12.81 38.41 -11.48
C ILE A 141 12.18 38.13 -12.85
N TYR A 142 12.24 36.88 -13.33
CA TYR A 142 11.63 36.47 -14.59
C TYR A 142 10.12 36.78 -14.63
N THR A 143 9.42 36.47 -13.54
CA THR A 143 7.97 36.71 -13.46
C THR A 143 7.65 38.21 -13.44
N ILE A 144 8.40 39.01 -12.68
CA ILE A 144 8.20 40.46 -12.63
C ILE A 144 8.45 41.08 -14.01
N CYS A 145 9.56 40.73 -14.67
CA CYS A 145 9.85 41.23 -16.02
C CYS A 145 8.79 40.81 -17.04
N SER A 146 8.38 39.54 -17.01
CA SER A 146 7.38 39.00 -17.96
C SER A 146 6.01 39.64 -17.77
N THR A 147 5.57 39.83 -16.52
CA THR A 147 4.29 40.49 -16.22
C THR A 147 4.33 41.98 -16.54
N TRP A 148 5.47 42.65 -16.34
CA TRP A 148 5.64 44.05 -16.74
C TRP A 148 5.56 44.22 -18.27
N ILE A 149 6.25 43.37 -19.03
CA ILE A 149 6.17 43.35 -20.50
C ILE A 149 4.74 43.04 -20.95
N TRP A 150 4.09 42.05 -20.36
CA TRP A 150 2.69 41.71 -20.67
C TRP A 150 1.76 42.90 -20.44
N ARG A 151 1.87 43.58 -19.29
CA ARG A 151 1.05 44.77 -19.00
C ARG A 151 1.25 45.86 -20.03
N LYS A 152 2.50 46.16 -20.38
CA LYS A 152 2.85 47.13 -21.41
C LYS A 152 2.36 46.72 -22.81
N SER A 153 2.34 45.42 -23.11
CA SER A 153 1.85 44.87 -24.37
C SER A 153 0.32 44.79 -24.46
N THR A 154 -0.39 44.88 -23.34
CA THR A 154 -1.86 44.86 -23.28
C THR A 154 -2.44 46.29 -23.23
N GLU A 155 -1.61 47.33 -23.24
CA GLU A 155 -2.08 48.71 -23.40
C GLU A 155 -2.71 48.88 -24.79
N ASP A 156 -3.90 49.49 -24.83
CA ASP A 156 -4.70 49.65 -26.05
C ASP A 156 -3.93 50.44 -27.12
N HIS A 157 -3.89 49.91 -28.35
CA HIS A 157 -3.46 50.68 -29.51
C HIS A 157 -4.57 51.68 -29.86
N ILE A 158 -4.24 52.96 -29.71
CA ILE A 158 -4.93 54.20 -30.08
C ILE A 158 -6.15 54.04 -31.01
N SER A 159 -7.26 54.66 -30.59
CA SER A 159 -8.53 54.82 -31.29
C SER A 159 -8.39 55.09 -32.79
N GLY A 160 -8.98 54.23 -33.62
CA GLY A 160 -9.09 54.44 -35.06
C GLY A 160 -10.03 55.61 -35.39
N THR A 161 -9.52 56.83 -35.37
CA THR A 161 -10.09 57.97 -36.09
C THR A 161 -9.64 57.92 -37.55
N THR A 162 -10.07 56.90 -38.29
CA THR A 162 -9.97 56.88 -39.75
C THR A 162 -11.36 57.14 -40.32
N PRO A 163 -11.64 58.35 -40.86
CA PRO A 163 -12.90 58.63 -41.55
C PRO A 163 -12.95 57.83 -42.85
N ARG A 164 -14.16 57.35 -43.20
CA ARG A 164 -14.43 56.66 -44.46
C ARG A 164 -14.39 57.61 -45.64
#